data_AF-A0A3B8XCF0-F1
#
_entry.id   AF-A0A3B8XCF0-F1
#
_cell.length_a   1.000
_cell.length_b   1.000
_cell.length_c   1.000
_cell.angle_alpha   90.00
_cell.angle_beta   90.00
_cell.angle_gamma   90.00
#
_symmetry.space_group_name_H-M   'P 1'
#
loop_
_entity.id
_entity.type
_entity.pdbx_description
1 polymer ?
#
loop_
_entity_poly.entity_id
_entity_poly.type
_entity_poly.pdbx_seq_one_letter_code
_entity_poly.pdbx_strand_id
1 'polypeptide(L)'
;MSLSDLVLSIADNKQMLGLRYAEWATRAPSLEADIAAAAMGLDDLGHSRVLYGCLEPLGEDPRGPDRESDPASLRALPYFDEPWTEWAQFVAANAVLDT
;
A
#
# COMPACT_ATOMS: atom_id res chain seq x y z
N MET A 1 -10.10 -7.31 17.02
CA MET A 1 -9.77 -6.30 16.00
C MET A 1 -10.63 -5.10 16.31
N SER A 2 -10.01 -4.01 16.77
CA SER A 2 -10.66 -2.72 16.98
C SER A 2 -10.90 -2.01 15.66
N LEU A 3 -11.65 -0.89 15.67
CA LEU A 3 -11.77 -0.04 14.49
C LEU A 3 -10.40 0.54 14.08
N SER A 4 -9.57 0.96 15.06
CA SER A 4 -8.22 1.45 14.78
C SER A 4 -7.32 0.38 14.15
N ASP A 5 -7.44 -0.88 14.58
CA ASP A 5 -6.70 -1.99 13.96
C ASP A 5 -7.07 -2.16 12.48
N LEU A 6 -8.37 -2.06 12.17
CA LEU A 6 -8.86 -2.18 10.80
C LEU A 6 -8.38 -1.00 9.95
N VAL A 7 -8.51 0.23 10.45
CA VAL A 7 -8.03 1.44 9.75
C VAL A 7 -6.53 1.38 9.52
N LEU A 8 -5.75 0.94 10.51
CA LEU A 8 -4.31 0.73 10.36
C LEU A 8 -4.02 -0.32 9.28
N SER A 9 -4.72 -1.46 9.30
CA SER A 9 -4.53 -2.48 8.26
C SER A 9 -4.81 -1.96 6.85
N ILE A 10 -5.88 -1.19 6.65
CA ILE A 10 -6.19 -0.58 5.34
C ILE A 10 -5.10 0.43 4.96
N ALA A 11 -4.63 1.27 5.89
CA ALA A 11 -3.57 2.24 5.65
C ALA A 11 -2.26 1.56 5.20
N ASP A 12 -1.90 0.46 5.85
CA ASP A 12 -0.68 -0.31 5.57
C ASP A 12 -0.76 -0.98 4.20
N ASN A 13 -1.91 -1.60 3.88
CA ASN A 13 -2.13 -2.20 2.57
C ASN A 13 -2.08 -1.15 1.45
N LYS A 14 -2.69 0.03 1.65
CA LYS A 14 -2.62 1.13 0.69
C LYS A 14 -1.20 1.67 0.52
N GLN A 15 -0.42 1.76 1.61
CA GLN A 15 0.98 2.14 1.50
C GLN A 15 1.80 1.14 0.69
N MET A 16 1.65 -0.15 1.01
CA MET A 16 2.38 -1.22 0.31
C MET A 16 1.99 -1.30 -1.16
N LEU A 17 0.70 -1.15 -1.47
CA LEU A 17 0.23 -1.11 -2.85
C LEU A 17 0.81 0.09 -3.62
N GLY A 18 0.82 1.28 -3.02
CA GLY A 18 1.45 2.46 -3.60
C GLY A 18 2.95 2.29 -3.88
N LEU A 19 3.67 1.59 -3.00
CA LEU A 19 5.08 1.23 -3.23
C LEU A 19 5.23 0.23 -4.39
N ARG A 20 4.34 -0.76 -4.50
CA ARG A 20 4.35 -1.70 -5.64
C ARG A 20 4.03 -1.01 -6.96
N TYR A 21 3.12 -0.05 -6.98
CA TYR A 21 2.88 0.85 -8.13
C TYR A 21 4.14 1.63 -8.50
N ALA A 22 4.83 2.22 -7.51
CA ALA A 22 6.03 3.02 -7.76
C ALA A 22 7.16 2.24 -8.43
N GLU A 23 7.30 0.94 -8.11
CA GLU A 23 8.26 0.10 -8.80
C GLU A 23 7.95 0.02 -10.32
N TRP A 24 6.69 0.07 -10.74
CA TRP A 24 6.26 -0.01 -12.15
C TRP A 24 6.21 1.32 -12.90
N ALA A 25 6.45 2.44 -12.23
CA ALA A 25 6.36 3.79 -12.82
C ALA A 25 7.40 4.10 -13.91
N THR A 26 8.35 3.19 -14.18
CA THR A 26 9.41 3.36 -15.21
C THR A 26 9.77 2.05 -15.92
N ARG A 27 9.00 0.99 -15.72
CA ARG A 27 9.27 -0.36 -16.27
C ARG A 27 8.03 -1.02 -16.87
N ALA A 28 6.91 -0.30 -16.94
CA ALA A 28 5.70 -0.82 -17.55
C ALA A 28 5.88 -0.97 -19.07
N PRO A 29 5.01 -1.74 -19.76
CA PRO A 29 5.17 -2.01 -21.18
C PRO A 29 5.03 -0.80 -22.11
N SER A 30 4.48 0.31 -21.62
CA SER A 30 4.34 1.56 -22.37
C SER A 30 4.44 2.78 -21.46
N LEU A 31 4.71 3.95 -22.06
CA LEU A 31 4.81 5.21 -21.33
C LEU A 31 3.48 5.59 -20.65
N GLU A 32 2.35 5.32 -21.30
CA GLU A 32 1.03 5.53 -20.73
C GLU A 32 0.82 4.64 -19.49
N ALA A 33 1.31 3.40 -19.52
CA ALA A 33 1.25 2.50 -18.39
C ALA A 33 2.19 2.93 -17.25
N ASP A 34 3.37 3.46 -17.55
CA ASP A 34 4.28 4.06 -16.57
C ASP A 34 3.62 5.24 -15.85
N ILE A 35 3.02 6.17 -16.62
CA ILE A 35 2.31 7.34 -16.09
C ILE A 35 1.11 6.91 -15.24
N ALA A 36 0.35 5.92 -15.70
CA ALA A 36 -0.78 5.38 -14.95
C ALA A 36 -0.32 4.76 -13.63
N ALA A 37 0.75 3.96 -13.64
CA ALA A 37 1.30 3.36 -12.43
C ALA A 37 1.78 4.43 -11.43
N ALA A 38 2.45 5.49 -11.92
CA ALA A 38 2.88 6.60 -11.07
C ALA A 38 1.70 7.36 -10.44
N ALA A 39 0.64 7.63 -11.21
CA ALA A 39 -0.55 8.33 -10.73
C ALA A 39 -1.31 7.50 -9.67
N MET A 40 -1.58 6.23 -9.97
CA MET A 40 -2.29 5.33 -9.05
C MET A 40 -1.47 5.10 -7.77
N GLY A 41 -0.16 4.94 -7.89
CA GLY A 41 0.72 4.81 -6.73
C GLY A 41 0.69 6.05 -5.84
N LEU A 42 0.63 7.26 -6.42
CA LEU A 42 0.49 8.50 -5.66
C LEU A 42 -0.85 8.58 -4.94
N ASP A 43 -1.94 8.17 -5.58
CA ASP A 43 -3.28 8.14 -4.98
C ASP A 43 -3.31 7.20 -3.76
N ASP A 44 -2.76 6.00 -3.88
CA ASP A 44 -2.70 5.02 -2.78
C ASP A 44 -1.82 5.50 -1.61
N LEU A 45 -0.68 6.12 -1.89
CA LEU A 45 0.15 6.75 -0.85
C LEU A 45 -0.60 7.92 -0.18
N GLY A 46 -1.38 8.68 -0.95
CA GLY A 46 -2.26 9.74 -0.45
C GLY A 46 -3.34 9.20 0.49
N HIS A 47 -4.06 8.15 0.07
CA HIS A 47 -5.05 7.47 0.89
C HIS A 47 -4.46 6.93 2.19
N SER A 48 -3.31 6.25 2.10
CA SER A 48 -2.59 5.74 3.27
C SER A 48 -2.27 6.86 4.26
N ARG A 49 -1.74 8.00 3.79
CA ARG A 49 -1.45 9.16 4.63
C ARG A 49 -2.69 9.70 5.34
N VAL A 50 -3.83 9.80 4.65
CA VAL A 50 -5.09 10.25 5.25
C VAL A 50 -5.56 9.25 6.32
N LEU A 51 -5.53 7.95 6.02
CA LEU A 51 -5.97 6.90 6.94
C LEU A 51 -5.12 6.84 8.21
N TYR A 52 -3.80 7.00 8.13
CA TYR A 52 -2.97 7.13 9.32
C TYR A 52 -3.34 8.34 10.17
N GLY A 53 -3.69 9.46 9.53
CA GLY A 53 -4.18 10.65 10.22
C GLY A 53 -5.51 10.41 10.94
N CYS A 54 -6.34 9.48 10.46
CA CYS A 54 -7.59 9.09 11.11
C CYS A 54 -7.39 8.25 12.37
N LEU A 55 -6.19 7.74 12.69
CA LEU A 55 -5.97 6.94 13.90
C LEU A 55 -6.02 7.78 15.18
N GLU A 56 -5.52 9.01 15.15
CA GLU A 56 -5.54 9.93 16.30
C GLU A 56 -6.96 10.16 16.87
N PRO A 57 -7.99 10.54 16.07
CA PRO A 57 -9.33 10.77 16.59
C PRO A 57 -10.06 9.49 17.05
N LEU A 58 -9.53 8.29 16.76
CA LEU A 58 -10.12 7.02 17.20
C LEU A 58 -9.72 6.65 18.64
N GLY A 59 -8.85 7.44 19.29
CA GLY A 59 -8.54 7.34 20.72
C GLY A 59 -7.52 6.25 21.08
N GLU A 60 -7.24 5.32 20.18
CA GLU A 60 -6.14 4.36 20.28
C GLU A 60 -5.38 4.33 18.96
N ASP A 61 -4.08 4.64 19.01
CA ASP A 61 -3.16 4.42 17.90
C ASP A 61 -2.45 3.08 18.08
N PRO A 62 -2.79 2.05 17.29
CA PRO A 62 -2.22 0.71 17.43
C PRO A 62 -0.79 0.60 16.87
N ARG A 63 -0.20 1.69 16.36
CA ARG A 63 1.17 1.69 15.83
C ARG A 63 2.20 1.57 16.96
N GLY A 64 3.10 0.60 16.82
CA GLY A 64 4.26 0.43 17.71
C GLY A 64 5.48 1.26 17.29
N PRO A 65 6.48 1.41 18.16
CA PRO A 65 7.69 2.20 17.88
C PRO A 65 8.59 1.57 16.81
N ASP A 66 8.53 0.25 16.61
CA ASP A 66 9.42 -0.50 15.71
C ASP A 66 9.03 -0.38 14.23
N ARG A 67 8.02 0.44 13.91
CA ARG A 67 7.35 0.48 12.61
C ARG A 67 8.24 0.87 11.44
N GLU A 68 9.22 1.73 11.68
CA GLU A 68 10.18 2.15 10.66
C GLU A 68 11.34 1.15 10.48
N SER A 69 11.60 0.32 11.49
CA SER A 69 12.73 -0.61 11.54
C SER A 69 12.37 -2.06 11.22
N ASP A 70 11.13 -2.47 11.45
CA ASP A 70 10.65 -3.84 11.28
C ASP A 70 9.46 -3.89 10.31
N PRO A 71 9.64 -4.35 9.06
CA PRO A 71 8.54 -4.56 8.12
C PRO A 71 7.45 -5.50 8.66
N ALA A 72 7.78 -6.46 9.53
CA ALA A 72 6.80 -7.39 10.11
C ALA A 72 5.83 -6.72 11.09
N SER A 73 6.10 -5.48 11.50
CA SER A 73 5.18 -4.67 12.29
C SER A 73 4.00 -4.10 11.48
N LEU A 74 4.09 -4.10 10.14
CA LEU A 74 3.02 -3.66 9.26
C LEU A 74 1.84 -4.65 9.31
N ARG A 75 0.62 -4.12 9.28
CA ARG A 75 -0.65 -4.87 9.21
C ARG A 75 -1.11 -5.03 7.75
N ALA A 76 -0.16 -5.25 6.85
CA ALA A 76 -0.38 -5.47 5.42
C ALA A 76 -0.54 -6.97 5.10
N LEU A 77 -1.07 -7.26 3.91
CA LEU A 77 -1.16 -8.63 3.40
C LEU A 77 0.26 -9.20 3.16
N PRO A 78 0.56 -10.43 3.61
CA PRO A 78 1.84 -11.08 3.33
C PRO A 78 2.17 -11.23 1.85
N TYR A 79 1.15 -11.19 0.98
CA TYR A 79 1.33 -11.23 -0.47
C TYR A 79 2.15 -10.06 -1.01
N PHE A 80 2.25 -8.95 -0.27
CA PHE A 80 3.13 -7.83 -0.60
C PHE A 80 4.60 -8.14 -0.40
N ASP A 81 5.00 -9.24 0.24
CA ASP A 81 6.42 -9.63 0.37
C ASP A 81 6.92 -10.38 -0.89
N GLU A 82 6.00 -10.91 -1.69
CA GLU A 82 6.30 -11.61 -2.93
C GLU A 82 6.72 -10.62 -4.04
N PRO A 83 7.80 -10.89 -4.79
CA PRO A 83 8.20 -10.01 -5.88
C PRO A 83 7.25 -10.13 -7.08
N TRP A 84 6.77 -8.98 -7.59
CA TRP A 84 6.00 -8.92 -8.84
C TRP A 84 6.92 -8.50 -9.98
N THR A 85 7.65 -9.46 -10.54
CA THR A 85 8.67 -9.21 -11.57
C THR A 85 8.06 -9.04 -12.96
N GLU A 86 6.90 -9.66 -13.22
CA GLU A 86 6.22 -9.63 -14.49
C GLU A 86 5.02 -8.68 -14.48
N TRP A 87 4.79 -7.98 -15.60
CA TRP A 87 3.69 -7.01 -15.71
C TRP A 87 2.32 -7.65 -15.44
N ALA A 88 2.11 -8.88 -15.91
CA ALA A 88 0.87 -9.61 -15.69
C ALA A 88 0.60 -9.90 -14.20
N GLN A 89 1.65 -10.15 -13.39
CA GLN A 89 1.50 -10.37 -11.96
C GLN A 89 1.05 -9.09 -11.27
N PHE A 90 1.65 -7.96 -11.63
CA PHE A 90 1.25 -6.65 -11.14
C PHE A 90 -0.21 -6.33 -11.51
N VAL A 91 -0.60 -6.50 -12.77
CA VAL A 91 -1.99 -6.26 -13.19
C VAL A 91 -2.96 -7.17 -12.44
N ALA A 92 -2.65 -8.46 -12.31
CA ALA A 92 -3.49 -9.42 -11.60
C ALA A 92 -3.61 -9.10 -10.10
N ALA A 93 -2.51 -8.67 -9.47
CA ALA A 93 -2.51 -8.26 -8.07
C ALA A 93 -3.41 -7.04 -7.86
N ASN A 94 -3.26 -5.99 -8.68
CA ASN A 94 -4.08 -4.78 -8.57
C ASN A 94 -5.56 -5.05 -8.84
N ALA A 95 -5.90 -5.94 -9.77
CA ALA A 95 -7.30 -6.33 -10.01
C ALA A 95 -8.00 -6.88 -8.76
N VAL A 96 -7.25 -7.43 -7.80
CA VAL A 96 -7.78 -7.99 -6.55
C VAL A 96 -7.62 -7.03 -5.37
N LEU A 97 -6.50 -6.31 -5.30
CA LEU A 97 -6.12 -5.50 -4.14
C LEU A 97 -6.64 -4.06 -4.20
N ASP A 98 -6.98 -3.58 -5.39
CA ASP A 98 -7.42 -2.20 -5.65
C ASP A 98 -8.90 -2.08 -6.10
N THR A 99 -9.66 -3.17 -6.01
CA THR A 99 -11.11 -3.20 -6.29
C THR A 99 -11.96 -3.00 -5.04
#